data_AF-A0AA38YF39-F1
#
_entry.id   AF-A0AA38YF39-F1
#
_cell.length_a   1.000
_cell.length_b   1.000
_cell.length_c   1.000
_cell.angle_alpha   90.00
_cell.angle_beta   90.00
_cell.angle_gamma   90.00
#
_symmetry.space_group_name_H-M   'P 1'
#
loop_
_entity.id
_entity.type
_entity.pdbx_description
1 polymer ?
#
loop_
_entity_poly.entity_id
_entity_poly.type
_entity_poly.pdbx_seq_one_letter_code
_entity_poly.pdbx_strand_id
1 'polypeptide(L)'
;MVVLTTTPRILAAVATLPASTLSSLNLDLDSIPSTPGAPIEHATLLAISKATRSSLNSLLRGTKVYTPPPAPKPEHTPEYVALMARLRKEEERREYAQLVSRKPVDLIDGDTGDDEKDDISPSLVFNILLSIVLCAGTMFYLTRWWANDGLRVLASLSTGLLVGVAEVTVYAGYLRKVKQSRDKERSKRETKQFIGEYTGEPAEPIDHMASVDKQEIWGRGINGGMRRRVREKWEKERESEN
;
A
#
# COMPACT_ATOMS: atom_id res chain seq x y z
N MET A 1 -23.51 22.53 -10.82
CA MET A 1 -23.84 21.95 -12.15
C MET A 1 -22.84 20.83 -12.42
N VAL A 2 -23.28 19.69 -12.98
CA VAL A 2 -22.38 18.55 -13.25
C VAL A 2 -21.60 18.81 -14.53
N VAL A 3 -20.29 18.63 -14.47
CA VAL A 3 -19.37 18.78 -15.60
C VAL A 3 -18.99 17.40 -16.12
N LEU A 4 -19.05 17.21 -17.42
CA LEU A 4 -18.77 15.96 -18.11
C LEU A 4 -17.56 16.13 -19.04
N THR A 5 -16.92 15.04 -19.39
CA THR A 5 -15.82 15.02 -20.37
C THR A 5 -16.38 15.07 -21.80
N THR A 6 -15.86 15.95 -22.65
CA THR A 6 -16.23 15.97 -24.07
C THR A 6 -15.77 14.72 -24.82
N THR A 7 -16.63 14.25 -25.72
CA THR A 7 -16.37 13.10 -26.59
C THR A 7 -16.37 13.55 -28.05
N PRO A 8 -15.72 12.81 -28.97
CA PRO A 8 -15.73 13.15 -30.40
C PRO A 8 -17.14 13.21 -31.00
N ARG A 9 -18.10 12.48 -30.41
CA ARG A 9 -19.52 12.52 -30.82
C ARG A 9 -20.17 13.86 -30.51
N ILE A 10 -19.86 14.43 -29.35
CA ILE A 10 -20.35 15.76 -28.96
C ILE A 10 -19.76 16.81 -29.89
N LEU A 11 -18.45 16.73 -30.18
CA LEU A 11 -17.78 17.64 -31.12
C LEU A 11 -18.37 17.55 -32.53
N ALA A 12 -18.65 16.34 -33.02
CA ALA A 12 -19.29 16.13 -34.31
C ALA A 12 -20.73 16.70 -34.35
N ALA A 13 -21.50 16.53 -33.27
CA ALA A 13 -22.85 17.09 -33.17
C ALA A 13 -22.83 18.63 -33.17
N VAL A 14 -21.87 19.24 -32.48
CA VAL A 14 -21.67 20.69 -32.50
C VAL A 14 -21.29 21.17 -33.90
N ALA A 15 -20.43 20.45 -34.61
CA ALA A 15 -20.01 20.82 -35.97
C ALA A 15 -21.16 20.83 -36.99
N THR A 16 -22.26 20.13 -36.72
CA THR A 16 -23.46 20.13 -37.58
C THR A 16 -24.40 21.33 -37.37
N LEU A 17 -24.18 22.13 -36.32
CA LEU A 17 -25.04 23.27 -35.98
C LEU A 17 -24.57 24.56 -36.67
N PRO A 18 -25.46 25.32 -37.33
CA PRO A 18 -25.12 26.62 -37.90
C PRO A 18 -24.92 27.67 -36.77
N ALA A 19 -23.98 28.60 -36.98
CA ALA A 19 -23.61 29.60 -35.98
C ALA A 19 -24.79 30.44 -35.46
N SER A 20 -25.81 30.69 -36.29
CA SER A 20 -27.03 31.39 -35.91
C SER A 20 -27.87 30.67 -34.84
N THR A 21 -27.84 29.34 -34.82
CA THR A 21 -28.52 28.53 -33.80
C THR A 21 -27.77 28.49 -32.47
N LEU A 22 -26.44 28.59 -32.52
CA LEU A 22 -25.61 28.67 -31.33
C LEU A 22 -25.81 30.01 -30.61
N SER A 23 -25.87 31.10 -31.37
CA SER A 23 -26.17 32.45 -30.83
C SER A 23 -27.58 32.55 -30.24
N SER A 24 -28.59 31.90 -30.85
CA SER A 24 -29.97 31.95 -30.34
C SER A 24 -30.18 31.12 -29.07
N LEU A 25 -29.30 30.13 -28.82
CA LEU A 25 -29.31 29.30 -27.61
C LEU A 25 -28.48 29.90 -26.46
N ASN A 26 -27.92 31.10 -26.64
CA ASN A 26 -27.02 31.75 -25.69
C ASN A 26 -25.83 30.84 -25.30
N LEU A 27 -25.42 29.98 -26.25
CA LEU A 27 -24.26 29.12 -26.13
C LEU A 27 -23.06 29.94 -26.60
N ASP A 28 -22.30 30.50 -25.65
CA ASP A 28 -21.07 31.21 -25.99
C ASP A 28 -20.11 30.24 -26.68
N LEU A 29 -19.66 30.58 -27.89
CA LEU A 29 -18.79 29.73 -28.68
C LEU A 29 -17.46 29.45 -27.95
N ASP A 30 -17.04 30.35 -27.08
CA ASP A 30 -15.87 30.23 -26.21
C ASP A 30 -16.05 29.19 -25.08
N SER A 31 -17.28 28.80 -24.77
CA SER A 31 -17.61 27.81 -23.73
C SER A 31 -17.60 26.36 -24.24
N ILE A 32 -17.51 26.15 -25.56
CA ILE A 32 -17.51 24.83 -26.17
C ILE A 32 -16.06 24.42 -26.45
N PRO A 33 -15.52 23.42 -25.73
CA PRO A 33 -14.13 23.08 -25.91
C PRO A 33 -13.91 22.31 -27.22
N SER A 34 -12.84 22.65 -27.94
CA SER A 34 -12.48 22.04 -29.22
C SER A 34 -11.78 20.68 -29.10
N THR A 35 -11.34 20.31 -27.89
CA THR A 35 -10.57 19.09 -27.63
C THR A 35 -11.42 18.03 -26.92
N PRO A 36 -11.26 16.74 -27.27
CA PRO A 36 -11.87 15.65 -26.53
C PRO A 36 -11.25 15.54 -25.13
N GLY A 37 -12.09 15.31 -24.12
CA GLY A 37 -11.68 15.19 -22.71
C GLY A 37 -11.77 16.50 -21.90
N ALA A 38 -12.06 17.62 -22.55
CA ALA A 38 -12.28 18.90 -21.89
C ALA A 38 -13.61 18.94 -21.12
N PRO A 39 -13.72 19.81 -20.09
CA PRO A 39 -14.94 19.95 -19.31
C PRO A 39 -16.08 20.60 -20.14
N ILE A 40 -17.25 19.98 -20.14
CA ILE A 40 -18.49 20.55 -20.68
C ILE A 40 -19.62 20.46 -19.67
N GLU A 41 -20.43 21.51 -19.55
CA GLU A 41 -21.58 21.49 -18.66
C GLU A 41 -22.73 20.65 -19.23
N HIS A 42 -23.45 19.95 -18.35
CA HIS A 42 -24.61 19.15 -18.74
C HIS A 42 -25.75 20.01 -19.36
N ALA A 43 -25.91 21.27 -18.95
CA ALA A 43 -26.90 22.19 -19.50
C ALA A 43 -26.63 22.50 -20.99
N THR A 44 -25.35 22.65 -21.35
CA THR A 44 -24.88 22.83 -22.72
C THR A 44 -25.22 21.62 -23.59
N LEU A 45 -25.03 20.40 -23.06
CA LEU A 45 -25.41 19.16 -23.78
C LEU A 45 -26.92 19.04 -23.99
N LEU A 46 -27.72 19.47 -23.03
CA LEU A 46 -29.18 19.52 -23.17
C LEU A 46 -29.60 20.45 -24.32
N ALA A 47 -28.99 21.64 -24.40
CA ALA A 47 -29.24 22.58 -25.49
C ALA A 47 -28.85 22.00 -26.87
N ILE A 48 -27.68 21.38 -26.96
CA ILE A 48 -27.18 20.73 -28.19
C ILE A 48 -28.12 19.57 -28.62
N SER A 49 -28.61 18.76 -27.68
CA SER A 49 -29.54 17.66 -28.00
C SER A 49 -30.86 18.14 -28.63
N LYS A 50 -31.40 19.25 -28.10
CA LYS A 50 -32.62 19.87 -28.62
C LYS A 50 -32.40 20.47 -30.01
N ALA A 51 -31.26 21.13 -30.22
CA ALA A 51 -30.91 21.77 -31.47
C ALA A 51 -30.67 20.76 -32.61
N THR A 52 -29.97 19.66 -32.31
CA THR A 52 -29.68 18.59 -33.27
C THR A 52 -30.81 17.58 -33.45
N ARG A 53 -31.90 17.70 -32.68
CA ARG A 53 -33.00 16.72 -32.58
C ARG A 53 -32.51 15.27 -32.35
N SER A 54 -31.35 15.13 -31.70
CA SER A 54 -30.76 13.84 -31.40
C SER A 54 -31.07 13.42 -29.96
N SER A 55 -31.11 12.11 -29.70
CA SER A 55 -31.35 11.64 -28.33
C SER A 55 -30.18 12.02 -27.42
N LEU A 56 -30.47 12.58 -26.23
CA LEU A 56 -29.47 12.90 -25.21
C LEU A 56 -28.61 11.68 -24.84
N ASN A 57 -29.23 10.49 -24.80
CA ASN A 57 -28.54 9.22 -24.59
C ASN A 57 -27.49 8.92 -25.67
N SER A 58 -27.64 9.42 -26.90
CA SER A 58 -26.62 9.27 -27.95
C SER A 58 -25.38 10.12 -27.66
N LEU A 59 -25.58 11.35 -27.17
CA LEU A 59 -24.53 12.31 -26.83
C LEU A 59 -23.76 11.93 -25.57
N LEU A 60 -24.44 11.36 -24.56
CA LEU A 60 -23.84 10.95 -23.29
C LEU A 60 -23.07 9.62 -23.36
N ARG A 61 -23.11 8.90 -24.49
CA ARG A 61 -22.36 7.65 -24.63
C ARG A 61 -20.86 7.91 -24.58
N GLY A 62 -20.22 7.40 -23.53
CA GLY A 62 -18.79 7.53 -23.31
C GLY A 62 -18.38 8.81 -22.56
N THR A 63 -19.32 9.65 -22.14
CA THR A 63 -19.01 10.78 -21.26
C THR A 63 -18.75 10.28 -19.83
N LYS A 64 -17.73 10.82 -19.17
CA LYS A 64 -17.45 10.59 -17.75
C LYS A 64 -17.62 11.90 -16.99
N VAL A 65 -17.82 11.82 -15.67
CA VAL A 65 -17.77 13.01 -14.82
C VAL A 65 -16.37 13.60 -14.88
N TYR A 66 -16.26 14.88 -15.25
CA TYR A 66 -14.98 15.56 -15.30
C TYR A 66 -14.46 15.73 -13.87
N THR A 67 -13.32 15.12 -13.60
CA THR A 67 -12.57 15.31 -12.36
C THR A 67 -11.34 16.11 -12.74
N PRO A 68 -11.15 17.33 -12.19
CA PRO A 68 -9.97 18.12 -12.51
C PRO A 68 -8.71 17.34 -12.13
N PRO A 69 -7.62 17.49 -12.90
CA PRO A 69 -6.36 16.87 -12.52
C PRO A 69 -6.00 17.32 -11.09
N PRO A 70 -5.50 16.40 -10.25
CA PRO A 70 -5.09 16.75 -8.90
C PRO A 70 -4.07 17.88 -8.99
N ALA A 71 -4.24 18.89 -8.13
CA ALA A 71 -3.30 20.00 -8.08
C ALA A 71 -1.86 19.44 -7.94
N PRO A 72 -0.86 20.06 -8.60
CA PRO A 72 0.52 19.64 -8.44
C PRO A 72 0.86 19.63 -6.95
N LYS A 73 1.51 18.56 -6.49
CA LYS A 73 1.91 18.45 -5.08
C LYS A 73 2.80 19.64 -4.74
N PRO A 74 2.62 20.28 -3.57
CA PRO A 74 3.49 21.38 -3.16
C PRO A 74 4.94 20.90 -3.15
N GLU A 75 5.83 21.69 -3.74
CA GLU A 75 7.27 21.42 -3.67
C GLU A 75 7.71 21.39 -2.21
N HIS A 76 8.56 20.43 -1.87
CA HIS A 76 9.02 20.29 -0.49
C HIS A 76 9.89 21.49 -0.10
N THR A 77 9.72 22.00 1.12
CA THR A 77 10.54 23.12 1.61
C THR A 77 12.03 22.74 1.60
N PRO A 78 12.94 23.69 1.31
CA PRO A 78 14.37 23.40 1.25
C PRO A 78 14.92 22.91 2.60
N GLU A 79 14.36 23.37 3.71
CA GLU A 79 14.67 22.89 5.06
C GLU A 79 14.35 21.40 5.23
N TYR A 80 13.19 20.95 4.72
CA TYR A 80 12.80 19.54 4.78
C TYR A 80 13.73 18.67 3.94
N VAL A 81 14.13 19.14 2.75
CA VAL A 81 15.09 18.41 1.90
C VAL A 81 16.45 18.29 2.59
N ALA A 82 16.93 19.36 3.23
CA ALA A 82 18.17 19.33 4.00
C ALA A 82 18.09 18.37 5.19
N LEU A 83 16.96 18.34 5.90
CA LEU A 83 16.71 17.39 6.99
C LEU A 83 16.74 15.94 6.50
N MET A 84 16.05 15.64 5.39
CA MET A 84 16.01 14.29 4.82
C MET A 84 17.40 13.84 4.35
N ALA A 85 18.17 14.74 3.74
CA ALA A 85 19.54 14.44 3.34
C ALA A 85 20.43 14.11 4.55
N ARG A 86 20.26 14.85 5.66
CA ARG A 86 20.95 14.56 6.91
C ARG A 86 20.55 13.20 7.48
N LEU A 87 19.26 12.87 7.53
CA LEU A 87 18.77 11.60 8.07
C LEU A 87 19.29 10.39 7.27
N ARG A 88 19.25 10.44 5.93
CA ARG A 88 19.83 9.38 5.09
C ARG A 88 21.30 9.17 5.38
N LYS A 89 22.06 10.26 5.49
CA LYS A 89 23.49 10.19 5.82
C LYS A 89 23.74 9.60 7.21
N GLU A 90 22.88 9.89 8.19
CA GLU A 90 22.98 9.30 9.52
C GLU A 90 22.65 7.80 9.52
N GLU A 91 21.67 7.37 8.72
CA GLU A 91 21.30 5.97 8.53
C GLU A 91 22.42 5.18 7.83
N GLU A 92 22.94 5.68 6.69
CA GLU A 92 24.07 5.10 5.98
C GLU A 92 25.30 4.95 6.88
N ARG A 93 25.57 5.93 7.75
CA ARG A 93 26.67 5.85 8.74
C ARG A 93 26.45 4.74 9.75
N ARG A 94 25.21 4.54 10.22
CA ARG A 94 24.87 3.45 11.16
C ARG A 94 25.04 2.09 10.50
N GLU A 95 24.55 1.94 9.27
CA GLU A 95 24.72 0.71 8.49
C GLU A 95 26.20 0.41 8.25
N TYR A 96 26.97 1.40 7.81
CA TYR A 96 28.41 1.23 7.63
C TYR A 96 29.11 0.88 8.94
N ALA A 97 28.76 1.54 10.04
CA ALA A 97 29.30 1.23 11.36
C ALA A 97 28.98 -0.21 11.77
N GLN A 98 27.77 -0.72 11.50
CA GLN A 98 27.40 -2.12 11.74
C GLN A 98 28.24 -3.08 10.91
N LEU A 99 28.45 -2.79 9.63
CA LEU A 99 29.26 -3.63 8.74
C LEU A 99 30.74 -3.65 9.17
N VAL A 100 31.27 -2.54 9.66
CA VAL A 100 32.65 -2.42 10.15
C VAL A 100 32.81 -3.01 11.55
N SER A 101 31.82 -2.85 12.43
CA SER A 101 31.85 -3.38 13.80
C SER A 101 31.62 -4.88 13.84
N ARG A 102 30.95 -5.44 12.84
CA ARG A 102 30.72 -6.88 12.72
C ARG A 102 32.06 -7.60 12.59
N LYS A 103 32.40 -8.43 13.58
CA LYS A 103 33.67 -9.15 13.60
C LYS A 103 33.64 -10.22 12.51
N PRO A 104 34.74 -10.48 11.78
CA PRO A 104 34.75 -11.48 10.71
C PRO A 104 34.45 -12.92 11.17
N VAL A 105 34.52 -13.18 12.48
CA VAL A 105 34.09 -14.46 13.07
C VAL A 105 32.56 -14.65 12.98
N ASP A 106 31.78 -13.56 12.97
CA ASP A 106 30.31 -13.58 12.83
C ASP A 106 29.84 -13.74 11.35
N LEU A 107 30.79 -13.85 10.41
CA LEU A 107 30.52 -14.10 8.98
C LEU A 107 30.67 -15.59 8.63
N ILE A 108 31.45 -16.34 9.41
CA ILE A 108 31.66 -17.79 9.23
C ILE A 108 30.67 -18.58 10.08
N ASP A 109 30.27 -18.05 11.24
CA ASP A 109 29.28 -18.65 12.14
C ASP A 109 27.91 -17.96 12.01
N GLY A 110 27.38 -17.93 10.79
CA GLY A 110 26.12 -17.26 10.46
C GLY A 110 24.85 -17.89 11.05
N ASP A 111 24.93 -18.68 12.12
CA ASP A 111 23.77 -19.45 12.61
C ASP A 111 23.62 -19.59 14.14
N THR A 112 24.49 -19.01 14.98
CA THR A 112 24.31 -19.23 16.43
C THR A 112 24.65 -18.01 17.28
N GLY A 113 23.65 -17.23 17.68
CA GLY A 113 23.80 -16.42 18.91
C GLY A 113 22.92 -15.18 19.07
N ASP A 114 22.61 -14.45 18.01
CA ASP A 114 21.93 -13.14 18.15
C ASP A 114 20.40 -13.20 17.95
N ASP A 115 19.84 -14.39 17.68
CA ASP A 115 18.39 -14.63 17.63
C ASP A 115 17.80 -15.13 18.96
N GLU A 116 18.62 -15.36 20.01
CA GLU A 116 18.17 -16.01 21.26
C GLU A 116 18.16 -15.09 22.48
N LYS A 117 17.88 -13.81 22.24
CA LYS A 117 17.15 -13.03 23.22
C LYS A 117 15.88 -12.61 22.51
N ASP A 118 14.90 -13.51 22.52
CA ASP A 118 13.51 -13.12 22.41
C ASP A 118 13.32 -12.07 23.52
N ASP A 119 13.56 -10.80 23.18
CA ASP A 119 13.24 -9.64 23.99
C ASP A 119 11.73 -9.71 24.14
N ILE A 120 11.31 -10.45 25.16
CA ILE A 120 9.95 -10.50 25.65
C ILE A 120 9.59 -9.04 25.81
N SER A 121 8.86 -8.55 24.81
CA SER A 121 8.69 -7.12 24.68
C SER A 121 7.99 -6.70 25.96
N PRO A 122 8.53 -5.77 26.74
CA PRO A 122 7.93 -5.42 28.04
C PRO A 122 6.47 -4.98 27.87
N SER A 123 6.13 -4.46 26.68
CA SER A 123 4.76 -4.19 26.24
C SER A 123 3.85 -5.42 26.18
N LEU A 124 4.34 -6.59 25.76
CA LEU A 124 3.59 -7.85 25.71
C LEU A 124 3.24 -8.32 27.12
N VAL A 125 4.24 -8.38 28.00
CA VAL A 125 4.03 -8.76 29.41
C VAL A 125 3.04 -7.82 30.06
N PHE A 126 3.20 -6.52 29.81
CA PHE A 126 2.27 -5.52 30.32
C PHE A 126 0.83 -5.72 29.81
N ASN A 127 0.63 -6.05 28.53
CA ASN A 127 -0.70 -6.31 27.97
C ASN A 127 -1.37 -7.53 28.62
N ILE A 128 -0.62 -8.64 28.75
CA ILE A 128 -1.10 -9.85 29.41
C ILE A 128 -1.45 -9.54 30.88
N LEU A 129 -0.58 -8.83 31.61
CA LEU A 129 -0.85 -8.43 33.00
C LEU A 129 -2.07 -7.52 33.13
N LEU A 130 -2.20 -6.52 32.25
CA LEU A 130 -3.33 -5.59 32.27
C LEU A 130 -4.66 -6.33 32.04
N SER A 131 -4.69 -7.30 31.12
CA SER A 131 -5.87 -8.12 30.86
C SER A 131 -6.29 -8.94 32.08
N ILE A 132 -5.33 -9.60 32.76
CA ILE A 132 -5.58 -10.41 33.96
C ILE A 132 -6.12 -9.54 35.09
N VAL A 133 -5.50 -8.38 35.34
CA VAL A 133 -5.91 -7.47 36.41
C VAL A 133 -7.29 -6.88 36.16
N LEU A 134 -7.59 -6.45 34.93
CA LEU A 134 -8.90 -5.90 34.58
C LEU A 134 -10.00 -6.98 34.65
N CYS A 135 -9.76 -8.20 34.16
CA CYS A 135 -10.71 -9.30 34.26
C CYS A 135 -10.93 -9.77 35.71
N ALA A 136 -9.87 -9.88 36.51
CA ALA A 136 -10.00 -10.22 37.93
C ALA A 136 -10.73 -9.11 38.71
N GLY A 137 -10.39 -7.84 38.46
CA GLY A 137 -11.02 -6.69 39.11
C GLY A 137 -12.50 -6.52 38.75
N THR A 138 -12.86 -6.71 37.48
CA THR A 138 -14.26 -6.70 37.05
C THR A 138 -15.05 -7.85 37.69
N MET A 139 -14.49 -9.06 37.73
CA MET A 139 -15.11 -10.20 38.42
C MET A 139 -15.29 -9.94 39.92
N PHE A 140 -14.31 -9.32 40.57
CA PHE A 140 -14.39 -8.96 41.98
C PHE A 140 -15.45 -7.88 42.26
N TYR A 141 -15.62 -6.93 41.33
CA TYR A 141 -16.66 -5.90 41.42
C TYR A 141 -18.07 -6.50 41.24
N LEU A 142 -18.25 -7.39 40.25
CA LEU A 142 -19.53 -8.06 39.99
C LEU A 142 -19.97 -8.92 41.17
N THR A 143 -19.02 -9.56 41.84
CA THR A 143 -19.30 -10.39 43.02
C THR A 143 -19.45 -9.56 44.31
N ARG A 144 -19.50 -8.22 44.27
CA ARG A 144 -19.61 -7.40 45.51
C ARG A 144 -20.87 -7.62 46.34
N TRP A 145 -21.90 -8.22 45.74
CA TRP A 145 -23.18 -8.47 46.41
C TRP A 145 -23.17 -9.83 47.14
N TRP A 146 -22.09 -10.59 47.03
CA TRP A 146 -21.94 -11.88 47.70
C TRP A 146 -21.48 -11.67 49.15
N ALA A 147 -22.14 -12.33 50.10
CA ALA A 147 -21.84 -12.19 51.53
C ALA A 147 -20.49 -12.80 51.95
N ASN A 148 -19.92 -13.69 51.15
CA ASN A 148 -18.68 -14.41 51.45
C ASN A 148 -17.47 -13.75 50.77
N ASP A 149 -16.66 -13.03 51.53
CA ASP A 149 -15.47 -12.36 51.00
C ASP A 149 -14.45 -13.35 50.40
N GLY A 150 -14.26 -14.53 51.02
CA GLY A 150 -13.37 -15.55 50.49
C GLY A 150 -13.81 -16.09 49.12
N LEU A 151 -15.12 -16.23 48.90
CA LEU A 151 -15.66 -16.73 47.64
C LEU A 151 -15.49 -15.72 46.50
N ARG A 152 -15.56 -14.42 46.82
CA ARG A 152 -15.30 -13.32 45.87
C ARG A 152 -13.85 -13.33 45.39
N VAL A 153 -12.92 -13.49 46.32
CA VAL A 153 -11.48 -13.59 45.99
C VAL A 153 -11.22 -14.82 45.13
N LEU A 154 -11.73 -16.00 45.53
CA LEU A 154 -11.57 -17.24 44.76
C LEU A 154 -12.14 -17.12 43.34
N ALA A 155 -13.32 -16.52 43.19
CA ALA A 155 -13.94 -16.30 41.88
C ALA A 155 -13.08 -15.37 41.00
N SER A 156 -12.61 -14.24 41.53
CA SER A 156 -11.76 -13.30 40.79
C SER A 156 -10.40 -13.90 40.39
N LEU A 157 -9.77 -14.69 41.27
CA LEU A 157 -8.49 -15.34 41.03
C LEU A 157 -8.62 -16.45 39.98
N SER A 158 -9.72 -17.21 40.01
CA SER A 158 -10.02 -18.23 39.00
C SER A 158 -10.22 -17.61 37.61
N THR A 159 -10.98 -16.51 37.52
CA THR A 159 -11.17 -15.80 36.26
C THR A 159 -9.85 -15.24 35.72
N GLY A 160 -9.03 -14.62 36.56
CA GLY A 160 -7.70 -14.12 36.17
C GLY A 160 -6.78 -15.24 35.65
N LEU A 161 -6.77 -16.40 36.31
CA LEU A 161 -5.97 -17.55 35.90
C LEU A 161 -6.40 -18.10 34.53
N LEU A 162 -7.72 -18.23 34.29
CA LEU A 162 -8.25 -18.70 33.01
C LEU A 162 -7.87 -17.76 31.85
N VAL A 163 -8.00 -16.45 32.06
CA VAL A 163 -7.61 -15.44 31.06
C VAL A 163 -6.11 -15.48 30.81
N GLY A 164 -5.29 -15.59 31.86
CA GLY A 164 -3.84 -15.70 31.73
C GLY A 164 -3.41 -16.93 30.91
N VAL A 165 -4.01 -18.10 31.15
CA VAL A 165 -3.74 -19.31 30.35
C VAL A 165 -4.15 -19.12 28.89
N ALA A 166 -5.32 -18.52 28.64
CA ALA A 166 -5.79 -18.25 27.29
C ALA A 166 -4.80 -17.37 26.51
N GLU A 167 -4.39 -16.22 27.08
CA GLU A 167 -3.45 -15.29 26.43
C GLU A 167 -2.08 -15.94 26.15
N VAL A 168 -1.53 -16.66 27.12
CA VAL A 168 -0.23 -17.34 26.96
C VAL A 168 -0.28 -18.41 25.86
N THR A 169 -1.37 -19.18 25.78
CA THR A 169 -1.51 -20.22 24.74
C THR A 169 -1.65 -19.63 23.35
N VAL A 170 -2.39 -18.53 23.18
CA VAL A 170 -2.50 -17.81 21.90
C VAL A 170 -1.13 -17.34 21.43
N TYR A 171 -0.36 -16.74 22.33
CA TYR A 171 0.99 -16.26 22.00
C TYR A 171 1.98 -17.40 21.72
N ALA A 172 1.95 -18.47 22.53
CA ALA A 172 2.77 -19.66 22.28
C ALA A 172 2.45 -20.29 20.92
N GLY A 173 1.16 -20.32 20.54
CA GLY A 173 0.72 -20.75 19.21
C GLY A 173 1.24 -19.85 18.08
N TYR A 174 1.21 -18.53 18.28
CA TYR A 174 1.78 -17.57 17.34
C TYR A 174 3.29 -17.77 17.15
N LEU A 175 4.05 -17.84 18.25
CA LEU A 175 5.50 -18.08 18.22
C LEU A 175 5.84 -19.37 17.48
N ARG A 176 5.10 -20.45 17.74
CA ARG A 176 5.30 -21.73 17.04
C ARG A 176 5.09 -21.61 15.54
N LYS A 177 4.05 -20.88 15.10
CA LYS A 177 3.76 -20.65 13.67
C LYS A 177 4.82 -19.77 13.00
N VAL A 178 5.32 -18.75 13.71
CA VAL A 178 6.41 -17.89 13.23
C VAL A 178 7.70 -18.71 13.08
N LYS A 179 8.10 -19.46 14.11
CA LYS A 179 9.27 -20.36 14.06
C LYS A 179 9.16 -21.33 12.88
N GLN A 180 8.03 -22.02 12.75
CA GLN A 180 7.78 -22.93 11.62
C GLN A 180 7.88 -22.24 10.25
N SER A 181 7.49 -20.96 10.14
CA SER A 181 7.59 -20.20 8.90
C SER A 181 9.04 -19.80 8.59
N ARG A 182 9.81 -19.40 9.62
CA ARG A 182 11.25 -19.09 9.50
C ARG A 182 12.03 -20.33 9.10
N ASP A 183 11.76 -21.48 9.72
CA ASP A 183 12.41 -22.75 9.38
C ASP A 183 12.10 -23.17 7.94
N LYS A 184 10.85 -22.98 7.50
CA LYS A 184 10.44 -23.26 6.12
C LYS A 184 11.09 -22.30 5.11
N GLU A 185 11.36 -21.05 5.49
CA GLU A 185 12.09 -20.10 4.66
C GLU A 185 13.58 -20.43 4.61
N ARG A 186 14.21 -20.71 5.76
CA ARG A 186 15.62 -21.15 5.86
C ARG A 186 15.88 -22.43 5.06
N SER A 187 14.91 -23.33 4.99
CA SER A 187 15.04 -24.57 4.19
C SER A 187 15.13 -24.34 2.68
N LYS A 188 14.75 -23.16 2.18
CA LYS A 188 14.86 -22.81 0.75
C LYS A 188 16.26 -22.28 0.47
N ARG A 189 17.14 -23.15 -0.01
CA ARG A 189 18.47 -22.73 -0.48
C ARG A 189 18.34 -21.86 -1.74
N GLU A 190 18.83 -20.64 -1.67
CA GLU A 190 18.95 -19.76 -2.83
C GLU A 190 20.01 -20.31 -3.79
N THR A 191 19.60 -20.67 -5.01
CA THR A 191 20.57 -21.02 -6.06
C THR A 191 20.97 -19.72 -6.76
N LYS A 192 22.18 -19.22 -6.44
CA LYS A 192 22.74 -18.06 -7.13
C LYS A 192 23.17 -18.49 -8.53
N GLN A 193 22.40 -18.10 -9.54
CA GLN A 193 22.83 -18.24 -10.93
C GLN A 193 23.66 -17.01 -11.30
N PHE A 194 24.85 -17.23 -11.84
CA PHE A 194 25.72 -16.16 -12.30
C PHE A 194 25.11 -15.53 -13.56
N ILE A 195 24.63 -14.29 -13.44
CA ILE A 195 24.09 -13.52 -14.56
C ILE A 195 25.25 -12.69 -15.14
N GLY A 196 26.19 -13.37 -15.78
CA GLY A 196 27.26 -12.74 -16.57
C GLY A 196 28.24 -11.85 -15.81
N GLU A 197 29.37 -11.58 -16.45
CA GLU A 197 30.36 -10.62 -15.97
C GLU A 197 29.96 -9.21 -16.43
N TYR A 198 29.84 -8.27 -15.50
CA TYR A 198 29.57 -6.87 -15.83
C TYR A 198 30.85 -6.24 -16.38
N THR A 199 30.98 -6.18 -17.70
CA THR A 199 32.18 -5.69 -18.41
C THR A 199 32.30 -4.17 -18.48
N GLY A 200 31.40 -3.40 -17.86
CA GLY A 200 31.54 -1.95 -17.73
C GLY A 200 31.45 -1.14 -19.02
N GLU A 201 31.22 -1.78 -20.17
CA GLU A 201 30.94 -1.08 -21.42
C GLU A 201 29.45 -0.69 -21.48
N PRO A 202 29.13 0.54 -21.92
CA PRO A 202 27.75 0.94 -22.13
C PRO A 202 27.16 0.11 -23.27
N ALA A 203 26.25 -0.81 -22.94
CA ALA A 203 25.54 -1.59 -23.94
C ALA A 203 24.75 -0.65 -24.86
N GLU A 204 24.97 -0.78 -26.17
CA GLU A 204 24.13 -0.19 -27.22
C GLU A 204 22.66 -0.61 -26.96
N PRO A 205 21.71 0.33 -26.98
CA PRO A 205 20.33 0.04 -26.63
C PRO A 205 19.71 -0.88 -27.69
N ILE A 206 19.45 -2.13 -27.31
CA ILE A 206 18.61 -3.04 -28.09
C ILE A 206 17.17 -2.52 -28.00
N ASP A 207 16.58 -2.15 -29.13
CA ASP A 207 15.26 -1.51 -29.32
C ASP A 207 14.08 -2.20 -28.60
N HIS A 208 14.25 -3.43 -28.10
CA HIS A 208 13.21 -4.19 -27.42
C HIS A 208 13.03 -3.86 -25.92
N MET A 209 13.88 -3.04 -25.30
CA MET A 209 13.79 -2.76 -23.85
C MET A 209 13.13 -1.42 -23.47
N ALA A 210 12.65 -0.63 -24.44
CA ALA A 210 12.11 0.70 -24.18
C ALA A 210 10.75 0.73 -23.43
N SER A 211 10.07 -0.40 -23.27
CA SER A 211 8.74 -0.46 -22.63
C SER A 211 8.69 -1.10 -21.25
N VAL A 212 9.82 -1.53 -20.67
CA VAL A 212 9.81 -2.05 -19.30
C VAL A 212 9.89 -0.86 -18.36
N ASP A 213 8.71 -0.41 -17.94
CA ASP A 213 8.51 0.50 -16.81
C ASP A 213 9.56 0.21 -15.73
N LYS A 214 10.15 1.28 -15.21
CA LYS A 214 11.03 1.30 -14.03
C LYS A 214 10.28 0.74 -12.81
N GLN A 215 10.00 -0.55 -12.79
CA GLN A 215 9.39 -1.23 -11.67
C GLN A 215 10.52 -1.45 -10.68
N GLU A 216 10.47 -0.71 -9.58
CA GLU A 216 11.36 -0.90 -8.44
C GLU A 216 11.24 -2.36 -7.97
N ILE A 217 12.25 -3.17 -8.30
CA ILE A 217 12.36 -4.61 -7.99
C ILE A 217 12.55 -4.84 -6.47
N TRP A 218 12.72 -3.77 -5.69
CA TRP A 218 13.14 -3.82 -4.30
C TRP A 218 12.02 -3.31 -3.39
N GLY A 219 11.50 -4.20 -2.56
CA GLY A 219 10.56 -3.85 -1.51
C GLY A 219 10.31 -5.04 -0.61
N ARG A 220 10.78 -4.97 0.65
CA ARG A 220 10.41 -5.95 1.67
C ARG A 220 8.89 -5.92 1.83
N GLY A 221 8.25 -7.08 1.76
CA GLY A 221 6.84 -7.19 2.16
C GLY A 221 6.66 -6.76 3.62
N ILE A 222 5.42 -6.58 4.06
CA ILE A 222 5.10 -6.14 5.43
C ILE A 222 5.67 -7.09 6.53
N ASN A 223 6.10 -8.29 6.12
CA ASN A 223 6.75 -9.32 6.95
C ASN A 223 8.21 -9.60 6.53
N GLY A 224 8.88 -8.71 5.79
CA GLY A 224 10.30 -8.85 5.44
C GLY A 224 10.64 -9.69 4.19
N GLY A 225 9.72 -10.48 3.63
CA GLY A 225 9.99 -11.32 2.46
C GLY A 225 9.96 -10.58 1.11
N MET A 226 10.82 -11.00 0.17
CA MET A 226 10.85 -10.52 -1.23
C MET A 226 9.49 -10.78 -1.92
N ARG A 227 8.88 -9.75 -2.52
CA ARG A 227 7.48 -9.80 -3.02
C ARG A 227 7.28 -10.89 -4.09
N ARG A 228 6.55 -11.95 -3.72
CA ARG A 228 6.17 -13.12 -4.56
C ARG A 228 5.56 -12.80 -5.94
N ARG A 229 4.98 -11.61 -6.14
CA ARG A 229 4.30 -11.24 -7.40
C ARG A 229 5.23 -11.14 -8.61
N VAL A 230 6.51 -10.85 -8.40
CA VAL A 230 7.47 -10.73 -9.51
C VAL A 230 7.78 -12.10 -10.09
N ARG A 231 8.00 -13.11 -9.23
CA ARG A 231 8.27 -14.49 -9.65
C ARG A 231 7.10 -15.10 -10.42
N GLU A 232 5.87 -14.94 -9.95
CA GLU A 232 4.68 -15.48 -10.63
C GLU A 232 4.48 -14.84 -12.02
N LYS A 233 4.84 -13.57 -12.19
CA LYS A 233 4.82 -12.93 -13.52
C LYS A 233 5.90 -13.50 -14.44
N TRP A 234 7.12 -13.69 -13.94
CA TRP A 234 8.24 -14.22 -14.72
C TRP A 234 8.00 -15.69 -15.10
N GLU A 235 7.45 -16.50 -14.21
CA GLU A 235 7.07 -17.89 -14.50
C GLU A 235 5.95 -17.93 -15.54
N LYS A 236 4.95 -17.04 -15.44
CA LYS A 236 3.84 -16.97 -16.39
C LYS A 236 4.24 -16.41 -17.77
N GLU A 237 5.21 -15.49 -17.81
CA GLU A 237 5.80 -14.99 -19.06
C GLU A 237 6.64 -16.08 -19.74
N ARG A 238 7.44 -16.84 -18.98
CA ARG A 238 8.20 -18.00 -19.49
C ARG A 238 7.31 -19.15 -19.97
N GLU A 239 6.15 -19.36 -19.35
CA GLU A 239 5.15 -20.32 -19.83
C GLU A 239 4.39 -19.84 -21.07
N SER A 240 4.38 -18.53 -21.35
CA SER A 240 3.73 -17.96 -22.54
C SER A 240 4.65 -17.86 -23.77
N GLU A 241 5.97 -17.93 -23.57
CA GLU A 241 6.99 -17.90 -24.63
C GLU A 241 7.36 -19.28 -25.17
N ASN A 242 6.86 -20.36 -24.56
CA ASN A 242 7.13 -21.75 -24.93
C ASN A 242 5.85 -22.44 -25.46
#